data_AF-A0AAD9B1D2-F1
#
_entry.id   AF-A0AAD9B1D2-F1
#
_cell.length_a   1.000
_cell.length_b   1.000
_cell.length_c   1.000
_cell.angle_alpha   90.00
_cell.angle_beta   90.00
_cell.angle_gamma   90.00
#
_symmetry.space_group_name_H-M   'P 1'
#
loop_
_entity.id
_entity.type
_entity.pdbx_description
1 polymer ?
#
loop_
_entity_poly.entity_id
_entity_poly.type
_entity_poly.pdbx_seq_one_letter_code
_entity_poly.pdbx_strand_id
1 'polypeptide(L)'
;MNVPYFQHIFNVSEVIGSVLRLREYLFPNISRDTGDVEITALTQGTTNGPQKLYMVAVRPSGPAAIPRSESSLVKIYGDDTDIIIDRPRK
;
A
#
# COMPACT_ATOMS: atom_id res chain seq x y z
N MET A 1 -10.49 13.91 8.25
CA MET A 1 -10.43 13.55 6.83
C MET A 1 -11.42 12.43 6.59
N ASN A 2 -12.39 12.64 5.69
CA ASN A 2 -13.34 11.61 5.28
C ASN A 2 -12.57 10.64 4.37
N VAL A 3 -12.37 9.38 4.78
CA VAL A 3 -11.73 8.39 3.91
C VAL A 3 -12.78 8.00 2.87
N PRO A 4 -12.60 8.30 1.58
CA PRO A 4 -13.58 7.94 0.57
C PRO A 4 -13.74 6.42 0.54
N TYR A 5 -14.98 5.94 0.52
CA TYR A 5 -15.25 4.53 0.29
C TYR A 5 -14.87 4.20 -1.15
N PHE A 6 -13.87 3.33 -1.31
CA PHE A 6 -13.33 2.92 -2.61
C PHE A 6 -13.60 1.43 -2.81
N GLN A 7 -14.57 1.10 -3.65
CA GLN A 7 -14.90 -0.29 -3.96
C GLN A 7 -13.81 -0.86 -4.88
N HIS A 8 -12.81 -1.51 -4.28
CA HIS A 8 -11.70 -2.13 -4.98
C HIS A 8 -11.42 -3.51 -4.43
N ILE A 9 -11.45 -4.51 -5.32
CA ILE A 9 -11.03 -5.87 -5.00
C ILE A 9 -9.51 -5.92 -5.18
N PHE A 10 -8.80 -6.29 -4.11
CA PHE A 10 -7.37 -6.49 -4.19
C PHE A 10 -7.08 -7.83 -4.85
N ASN A 11 -6.59 -7.84 -6.08
CA ASN A 11 -6.23 -9.08 -6.75
C ASN A 11 -4.86 -9.56 -6.26
N VAL A 12 -4.84 -10.63 -5.46
CA VAL A 12 -3.59 -11.18 -4.92
C VAL A 12 -2.75 -11.93 -5.95
N SER A 13 -3.35 -12.31 -7.07
CA SER A 13 -2.61 -12.81 -8.24
C SER A 13 -1.95 -11.68 -9.03
N GLU A 14 -2.33 -10.42 -8.77
CA GLU A 14 -1.82 -9.22 -9.42
C GLU A 14 -1.59 -8.09 -8.40
N VAL A 15 -0.73 -8.37 -7.40
CA VAL A 15 -0.47 -7.48 -6.27
C VAL A 15 -0.01 -6.09 -6.71
N ILE A 16 0.89 -6.02 -7.70
CA ILE A 16 1.44 -4.75 -8.20
C ILE A 16 0.32 -3.87 -8.79
N GLY A 17 -0.52 -4.43 -9.66
CA GLY A 17 -1.63 -3.70 -10.28
C GLY A 17 -2.64 -3.19 -9.25
N SER A 18 -2.92 -4.00 -8.22
CA SER A 18 -3.81 -3.63 -7.12
C SER A 18 -3.23 -2.50 -6.26
N VAL A 19 -1.94 -2.58 -5.91
CA VAL A 19 -1.25 -1.54 -5.13
C VAL A 19 -1.13 -0.22 -5.91
N LEU A 20 -0.85 -0.27 -7.21
CA LEU A 20 -0.75 0.93 -8.04
C LEU A 20 -2.08 1.69 -8.13
N ARG A 21 -3.22 0.99 -8.13
CA ARG A 21 -4.56 1.62 -8.06
C ARG A 21 -4.81 2.31 -6.73
N LEU A 22 -4.16 1.86 -5.65
CA LEU A 22 -4.24 2.45 -4.32
C LEU A 22 -3.19 3.55 -4.06
N ARG A 23 -2.28 3.82 -5.00
CA ARG A 23 -1.09 4.66 -4.81
C ARG A 23 -1.39 6.03 -4.19
N GLU A 24 -2.44 6.71 -4.62
CA GLU A 24 -2.81 8.03 -4.08
C GLU A 24 -3.29 7.98 -2.62
N TYR A 25 -3.87 6.86 -2.20
CA TYR A 25 -4.30 6.66 -0.81
C TYR A 25 -3.12 6.26 0.08
N LEU A 26 -2.22 5.44 -0.46
CA LEU A 26 -0.99 5.03 0.20
C LEU A 26 -0.06 6.22 0.39
N PHE A 27 0.09 7.07 -0.63
CA PHE A 27 1.06 8.15 -0.67
C PHE A 27 0.43 9.45 -1.19
N PRO A 28 -0.47 10.09 -0.42
CA PRO A 28 -1.22 11.27 -0.88
C PRO A 28 -0.34 12.49 -1.16
N ASN A 29 0.90 12.49 -0.64
CA ASN A 29 1.85 13.59 -0.79
C ASN A 29 2.93 13.31 -1.84
N ILE A 30 2.86 12.17 -2.52
CA ILE A 30 3.82 11.78 -3.56
C ILE A 30 3.12 11.85 -4.91
N SER A 31 3.72 12.56 -5.87
CA SER A 31 3.19 12.61 -7.23
C SER A 31 3.18 11.20 -7.84
N ARG A 32 2.16 10.90 -8.67
CA ARG A 32 1.99 9.59 -9.30
C ARG A 32 3.21 9.14 -10.11
N ASP A 33 3.94 10.09 -10.67
CA ASP A 33 5.14 9.85 -11.50
C ASP A 33 6.43 9.78 -10.68
N THR A 34 6.36 9.93 -9.36
CA THR A 34 7.55 9.99 -8.49
C THR A 34 7.83 8.66 -7.83
N GLY A 35 8.95 8.04 -8.21
CA GLY A 35 9.52 6.92 -7.46
C GLY A 35 9.02 5.54 -7.87
N ASP A 36 9.87 4.56 -7.60
CA ASP A 36 9.57 3.15 -7.76
C ASP A 36 8.81 2.64 -6.53
N VAL A 37 7.79 1.82 -6.78
CA VAL A 37 7.00 1.17 -5.73
C VAL A 37 7.63 -0.18 -5.42
N GLU A 38 8.05 -0.36 -4.17
CA GLU A 38 8.50 -1.64 -3.63
C GLU A 38 7.37 -2.25 -2.80
N ILE A 39 7.08 -3.53 -3.05
CA ILE A 39 6.02 -4.27 -2.35
C ILE A 39 6.66 -5.48 -1.68
N THR A 40 6.51 -5.58 -0.37
CA THR A 40 7.02 -6.70 0.43
C THR A 40 5.84 -7.40 1.10
N ALA A 41 5.62 -8.67 0.76
CA ALA A 41 4.67 -9.49 1.50
C ALA A 41 5.22 -9.77 2.90
N LEU A 42 4.44 -9.44 3.93
CA LEU A 42 4.79 -9.71 5.32
C LEU A 42 4.17 -11.04 5.73
N THR A 43 4.99 -12.08 5.82
CA THR A 43 4.62 -13.37 6.40
C THR A 43 4.58 -13.31 7.93
N GLN A 44 3.84 -12.37 8.51
CA GLN A 44 3.58 -12.41 9.94
C GLN A 44 2.40 -13.34 10.22
N GLY A 45 2.70 -14.48 10.83
CA GLY A 45 1.76 -15.52 11.20
C GLY A 45 0.58 -14.95 11.98
N THR A 46 -0.56 -14.86 11.32
CA THR A 46 -1.82 -14.58 11.99
C THR A 46 -2.33 -15.89 12.56
N THR A 47 -2.27 -15.98 13.89
CA THR A 47 -2.88 -17.07 14.66
C THR A 47 -4.41 -17.14 14.47
N ASN A 48 -5.02 -16.19 13.74
CA ASN A 48 -6.45 -16.13 13.45
C ASN A 48 -6.73 -15.60 12.02
N GLY A 49 -6.96 -16.51 11.06
CA GLY A 49 -7.62 -16.22 9.77
C GLY A 49 -6.74 -15.85 8.56
N PRO A 50 -7.32 -15.86 7.33
CA PRO A 50 -6.64 -15.69 6.02
C PRO A 50 -6.28 -14.22 5.71
N GLN A 51 -5.62 -13.54 6.64
CA GLN A 51 -5.23 -12.14 6.46
C GLN A 51 -3.96 -12.06 5.63
N LYS A 52 -3.93 -11.18 4.62
CA LYS A 52 -2.74 -10.92 3.80
C LYS A 52 -2.21 -9.53 4.12
N LEU A 53 -0.91 -9.45 4.42
CA LEU A 53 -0.23 -8.21 4.81
C LEU A 53 0.85 -7.86 3.79
N TYR A 54 0.84 -6.63 3.32
CA TYR A 54 1.84 -6.09 2.41
C TYR A 54 2.38 -4.77 2.95
N MET A 55 3.70 -4.67 3.08
CA MET A 55 4.36 -3.38 3.21
C MET A 55 4.60 -2.82 1.82
N VAL A 56 4.12 -1.61 1.57
CA VAL A 56 4.35 -0.90 0.31
C VAL A 56 5.21 0.32 0.62
N ALA A 57 6.32 0.48 -0.07
CA ALA A 57 7.18 1.65 0.03
C ALA A 57 7.31 2.33 -1.32
N VAL A 58 7.35 3.66 -1.33
CA VAL A 58 7.81 4.41 -2.50
C VAL A 58 9.22 4.89 -2.23
N ARG A 59 10.13 4.52 -3.12
CA ARG A 59 11.48 5.06 -3.16
C ARG A 59 11.52 6.13 -4.24
N PRO A 60 11.66 7.41 -3.88
CA PRO A 60 11.75 8.47 -4.88
C PRO A 60 12.99 8.24 -5.75
N SER A 61 12.81 8.15 -7.07
CA SER A 61 13.90 8.00 -8.04
C SER A 61 14.14 9.34 -8.72
N GLY A 62 15.29 9.95 -8.45
CA GLY A 62 15.71 11.21 -9.07
C GLY A 62 16.69 12.04 -8.22
N PRO A 63 17.51 12.92 -8.83
CA PRO A 63 18.51 13.73 -8.11
C PRO A 63 17.90 14.81 -7.18
N ALA A 64 16.60 15.09 -7.30
CA ALA A 64 15.84 15.99 -6.43
C ALA A 64 14.94 15.25 -5.41
N ALA A 65 15.10 13.92 -5.29
CA ALA A 65 14.37 13.09 -4.36
C ALA A 65 14.59 13.55 -2.91
N ILE A 66 13.53 14.04 -2.27
CA ILE A 66 13.48 14.21 -0.82
C ILE A 66 13.86 12.85 -0.20
N PRO A 67 14.81 12.78 0.75
CA PRO A 67 15.35 11.51 1.27
C PRO A 67 14.35 10.69 2.11
N ARG A 68 13.07 11.06 2.10
CA ARG A 68 12.05 10.45 2.92
C ARG A 68 11.30 9.41 2.08
N SER A 69 11.80 8.18 2.11
CA SER A 69 11.00 7.02 1.72
C SER A 69 9.72 7.02 2.54
N GLU A 70 8.57 7.00 1.87
CA GLU A 70 7.29 6.77 2.54
C GLU A 70 6.94 5.29 2.42
N SER A 71 6.50 4.71 3.53
CA SER A 71 5.96 3.36 3.55
C SER A 71 4.57 3.36 4.16
N SER A 72 3.74 2.46 3.65
CA SER A 72 2.38 2.21 4.08
C SER A 72 2.20 0.71 4.27
N LEU A 73 1.47 0.30 5.29
CA LEU A 73 1.08 -1.08 5.50
C LEU A 73 -0.33 -1.29 4.95
N VAL A 74 -0.48 -2.24 4.05
CA VAL A 74 -1.75 -2.66 3.46
C VAL A 74 -2.14 -4.00 4.08
N LYS A 75 -3.29 -4.02 4.75
CA LYS A 75 -3.88 -5.23 5.32
C LYS A 75 -5.14 -5.58 4.54
N ILE A 76 -5.25 -6.84 4.16
CA ILE A 76 -6.37 -7.35 3.37
C ILE A 76 -7.06 -8.45 4.17
N TYR A 77 -8.37 -8.29 4.36
CA TYR A 77 -9.26 -9.19 5.09
C TYR A 77 -10.35 -9.74 4.17
N GLY A 78 -10.98 -10.84 4.59
CA GLY A 78 -12.05 -11.50 3.84
C GLY A 78 -11.57 -12.08 2.51
N ASP A 79 -12.47 -12.15 1.52
CA ASP A 79 -12.17 -12.57 0.14
C ASP A 79 -11.52 -11.43 -0.67
N ASP A 80 -10.47 -10.83 -0.11
CA ASP A 80 -9.68 -9.75 -0.70
C ASP A 80 -10.44 -8.43 -1.00
N THR A 81 -11.54 -8.18 -0.29
CA THR A 81 -12.43 -7.01 -0.47
C THR A 81 -12.28 -5.96 0.63
N ASP A 82 -11.85 -6.35 1.82
CA ASP A 82 -11.71 -5.45 2.96
C ASP A 82 -10.25 -5.00 3.09
N ILE A 83 -9.96 -3.79 2.65
CA ILE A 83 -8.59 -3.23 2.60
C ILE A 83 -8.44 -2.15 3.68
N ILE A 84 -7.44 -2.32 4.56
CA ILE A 84 -7.05 -1.34 5.56
C ILE A 84 -5.65 -0.82 5.23
N ILE A 85 -5.52 0.51 5.12
CA ILE A 85 -4.25 1.19 4.90
C ILE A 85 -3.81 1.87 6.19
N ASP A 86 -2.69 1.42 6.74
CA ASP A 86 -2.03 2.03 7.90
C ASP A 86 -0.79 2.80 7.45
N ARG A 87 -0.67 4.04 7.92
CA ARG A 87 0.42 4.95 7.55
C ARG A 87 1.13 5.41 8.81
N PRO A 88 2.48 5.43 8.82
CA PRO A 88 3.21 6.01 9.93
C PRO A 88 2.79 7.47 10.10
N ARG A 89 2.37 7.85 11.31
CA ARG A 89 2.05 9.24 11.64
C ARG A 89 3.34 10.05 11.47
N LYS A 90 3.32 11.05 10.57
CA LYS A 90 4.42 12.01 10.42
C LYS A 90 4.42 13.04 11.54
#